data_AF-V4BBM1-F1
#
_entry.id   AF-V4BBM1-F1
#
_cell.length_a   1.000
_cell.length_b   1.000
_cell.length_c   1.000
_cell.angle_alpha   90.00
_cell.angle_beta   90.00
_cell.angle_gamma   90.00
#
_symmetry.space_group_name_H-M   'P 1'
#
loop_
_entity.id
_entity.type
_entity.pdbx_description
1 polymer ?
#
loop_
_entity_poly.entity_id
_entity_poly.type
_entity_poly.pdbx_seq_one_letter_code
_entity_poly.pdbx_strand_id
1 'polypeptide(L)'
;MELVSVPAMETESPTCRYKLREYSVPDYNDFTCGWCHFYLFQRKSFAPSSQVPFLMATVNGSTWTRGRLVKPDPTNKTSVNIICESLNSDECDRWKMCCQSARECCRDQIAHPPVTNSTCAGTWDGYGCWRDANPDTENYLSCPNFLQHTNPTKFRGIKIPLV
;
A
#
# COMPACT_ATOMS: atom_id res chain seq x y z
N MET A 1 -0.40 -40.79 -35.06
CA MET A 1 0.49 -39.97 -34.22
C MET A 1 -0.30 -38.70 -33.93
N GLU A 2 -1.14 -38.75 -32.89
CA GLU A 2 -1.98 -37.63 -32.50
C GLU A 2 -1.13 -36.67 -31.66
N LEU A 3 -1.04 -35.42 -32.12
CA LEU A 3 -0.42 -34.33 -31.39
C LEU A 3 -1.41 -33.90 -30.30
N VAL A 4 -1.16 -34.32 -29.06
CA VAL A 4 -1.86 -33.79 -27.89
C VAL A 4 -1.33 -32.38 -27.65
N SER A 5 -2.16 -31.38 -27.91
CA SER A 5 -1.92 -29.99 -27.58
C SER A 5 -1.88 -29.81 -26.06
N VAL A 6 -0.73 -29.42 -25.53
CA VAL A 6 -0.57 -28.97 -24.15
C VAL A 6 -1.31 -27.63 -24.00
N PRO A 7 -2.24 -27.47 -23.06
CA PRO A 7 -2.92 -26.19 -22.87
C PRO A 7 -1.91 -25.15 -22.36
N ALA A 8 -1.96 -23.95 -22.92
CA ALA A 8 -1.18 -22.82 -22.45
C ALA A 8 -1.52 -22.56 -20.99
N MET A 9 -0.50 -22.58 -20.12
CA MET A 9 -0.63 -22.14 -18.73
C MET A 9 -1.04 -20.67 -18.77
N GLU A 10 -2.27 -20.35 -18.39
CA GLU A 10 -2.71 -18.98 -18.19
C GLU A 10 -1.77 -18.34 -17.16
N THR A 11 -1.00 -17.34 -17.58
CA THR A 11 -0.19 -16.57 -16.64
C THR A 11 -1.15 -15.80 -15.75
N GLU A 12 -1.39 -16.27 -14.53
CA GLU A 12 -2.14 -15.54 -13.51
C GLU A 12 -1.57 -14.12 -13.41
N SER A 13 -2.45 -13.13 -13.44
CA SER A 13 -2.04 -11.73 -13.31
C SER A 13 -1.39 -11.51 -11.95
N PRO A 14 -0.25 -10.80 -11.88
CA PRO A 14 0.46 -10.63 -10.62
C PRO A 14 -0.40 -9.91 -9.58
N THR A 15 -0.34 -10.41 -8.34
CA THR A 15 -1.02 -9.84 -7.17
C THR A 15 0.00 -9.35 -6.15
N CYS A 16 -0.46 -8.44 -5.27
CA CYS A 16 0.34 -7.90 -4.18
C CYS A 16 -0.42 -8.03 -2.86
N ARG A 17 0.31 -8.48 -1.83
CA ARG A 17 -0.15 -8.73 -0.46
C ARG A 17 -0.20 -7.43 0.34
N TYR A 18 -1.37 -7.16 0.92
CA TYR A 18 -1.60 -6.09 1.89
C TYR A 18 -2.42 -6.65 3.04
N LYS A 19 -1.91 -6.58 4.29
CA LYS A 19 -2.47 -6.99 5.61
C LYS A 19 -3.59 -8.05 5.66
N LEU A 20 -4.70 -7.82 4.96
CA LEU A 20 -5.91 -8.63 4.95
C LEU A 20 -6.01 -9.62 3.78
N ARG A 21 -5.49 -9.26 2.59
CA ARG A 21 -5.63 -10.07 1.38
C ARG A 21 -4.66 -9.67 0.27
N GLU A 22 -4.71 -10.42 -0.82
CA GLU A 22 -4.05 -10.07 -2.07
C GLU A 22 -4.94 -9.18 -2.96
N TYR A 23 -4.32 -8.29 -3.70
CA TYR A 23 -4.99 -7.36 -4.61
C TYR A 23 -4.30 -7.41 -5.97
N SER A 24 -5.07 -7.14 -7.04
CA SER A 24 -4.47 -6.80 -8.34
C SER A 24 -3.52 -5.61 -8.17
N VAL A 25 -2.47 -5.50 -9.00
CA VAL A 25 -1.53 -4.36 -8.91
C VAL A 25 -2.24 -2.99 -8.93
N PRO A 26 -3.23 -2.73 -9.81
CA PRO A 26 -3.97 -1.48 -9.78
C PRO A 26 -4.70 -1.25 -8.46
N ASP A 27 -5.47 -2.23 -7.98
CA ASP A 27 -6.21 -2.10 -6.73
C ASP A 27 -5.29 -1.93 -5.54
N TYR A 28 -4.18 -2.66 -5.50
CA TYR A 28 -3.15 -2.52 -4.46
C TYR A 28 -2.64 -1.08 -4.40
N ASN A 29 -2.29 -0.49 -5.54
CA ASN A 29 -1.74 0.86 -5.62
C ASN A 29 -2.71 1.89 -5.06
N ASP A 30 -3.99 1.79 -5.44
CA ASP A 30 -5.02 2.71 -5.00
C ASP A 30 -5.36 2.47 -3.52
N PHE A 31 -5.54 1.21 -3.11
CA PHE A 31 -5.90 0.87 -1.74
C PHE A 31 -4.83 1.33 -0.75
N THR A 32 -3.56 1.03 -1.03
CA THR A 32 -2.43 1.44 -0.17
C THR A 32 -2.27 2.95 -0.12
N CYS A 33 -2.48 3.67 -1.24
CA CYS A 33 -2.48 5.13 -1.26
C CYS A 33 -3.59 5.76 -0.41
N GLY A 34 -4.79 5.16 -0.41
CA GLY A 34 -5.88 5.60 0.47
C GLY A 34 -5.54 5.42 1.94
N TRP A 35 -4.96 4.27 2.29
CA TRP A 35 -4.50 4.01 3.66
C TRP A 35 -3.29 4.87 4.08
N CYS A 36 -2.38 5.18 3.16
CA CYS A 36 -1.30 6.15 3.37
C CYS A 36 -1.84 7.51 3.82
N HIS A 37 -2.86 8.03 3.14
CA HIS A 37 -3.51 9.28 3.56
C HIS A 37 -4.03 9.19 5.01
N PHE A 38 -4.75 8.10 5.33
CA PHE A 38 -5.33 7.91 6.65
C PHE A 38 -4.30 7.76 7.78
N TYR A 39 -3.25 6.97 7.55
CA TYR A 39 -2.21 6.71 8.54
C TYR A 39 -1.36 7.95 8.80
N LEU A 40 -1.06 8.74 7.76
CA LEU A 40 -0.24 9.93 7.90
C LEU A 40 -1.00 11.15 8.43
N PHE A 41 -2.28 11.29 8.08
CA PHE A 41 -3.07 12.48 8.42
C PHE A 41 -4.40 12.09 9.06
N GLN A 42 -4.29 11.48 10.23
CA GLN A 42 -5.45 11.05 11.00
C GLN A 42 -6.47 12.19 11.15
N ARG A 43 -7.75 11.89 10.87
CA ARG A 43 -8.90 12.82 11.03
C ARG A 43 -8.93 14.03 10.07
N LYS A 44 -8.22 13.99 8.95
CA LYS A 44 -8.40 14.97 7.85
C LYS A 44 -9.65 14.67 7.00
N SER A 45 -9.74 15.35 5.87
CA SER A 45 -10.93 15.44 5.01
C SER A 45 -11.32 14.15 4.29
N PHE A 46 -10.50 13.10 4.34
CA PHE A 46 -10.75 11.84 3.63
C PHE A 46 -10.56 10.62 4.52
N ALA A 47 -11.45 9.65 4.38
CA ALA A 47 -11.37 8.34 5.03
C ALA A 47 -11.34 7.22 3.97
N PRO A 48 -10.47 6.20 4.11
CA PRO A 48 -10.43 5.07 3.19
C PRO A 48 -11.56 4.09 3.50
N SER A 49 -12.00 3.37 2.46
CA SER A 49 -12.85 2.19 2.64
C SER A 49 -12.00 0.97 2.98
N SER A 50 -12.55 0.07 3.80
CA SER A 50 -11.95 -1.24 4.08
C SER A 50 -12.18 -2.26 2.96
N GLN A 51 -13.02 -1.94 1.96
CA GLN A 51 -13.46 -2.89 0.94
C GLN A 51 -13.10 -2.45 -0.48
N VAL A 52 -13.15 -1.15 -0.76
CA VAL A 52 -12.93 -0.59 -2.10
C VAL A 52 -11.78 0.43 -2.11
N PRO A 53 -11.05 0.56 -3.22
CA PRO A 53 -9.86 1.42 -3.31
C PRO A 53 -10.22 2.91 -3.54
N PHE A 54 -11.08 3.46 -2.67
CA PHE A 54 -11.50 4.86 -2.73
C PHE A 54 -11.33 5.54 -1.38
N LEU A 55 -11.01 6.83 -1.45
CA LEU A 55 -11.15 7.78 -0.36
C LEU A 55 -12.54 8.42 -0.43
N MET A 56 -13.23 8.48 0.70
CA MET A 56 -14.49 9.20 0.85
C MET A 56 -14.25 10.51 1.59
N ALA A 57 -14.73 11.61 1.01
CA ALA A 57 -14.71 12.90 1.67
C ALA A 57 -15.59 12.90 2.93
N THR A 58 -15.01 13.20 4.09
CA THR A 58 -15.71 13.25 5.39
C THR A 58 -16.30 14.63 5.68
N VAL A 59 -15.77 15.66 5.01
CA VAL A 59 -16.16 17.07 5.11
C VAL A 59 -16.25 17.71 3.72
N ASN A 60 -16.88 18.88 3.63
CA ASN A 60 -16.86 19.69 2.42
C ASN A 60 -15.49 20.38 2.26
N GLY A 61 -14.99 20.47 1.03
CA GLY A 61 -13.84 21.29 0.65
C GLY A 61 -14.25 22.37 -0.35
N SER A 62 -13.27 23.05 -0.95
CA SER A 62 -13.55 24.05 -2.00
C SER A 62 -13.94 23.39 -3.31
N THR A 63 -13.34 22.25 -3.67
CA THR A 63 -13.65 21.55 -4.93
C THR A 63 -14.41 20.23 -4.77
N TRP A 64 -14.78 19.83 -3.54
CA TRP A 64 -15.56 18.61 -3.28
C TRP A 64 -16.60 18.78 -2.19
N THR A 65 -17.59 17.89 -2.22
CA THR A 65 -18.61 17.76 -1.17
C THR A 65 -18.37 16.50 -0.33
N ARG A 66 -18.89 16.51 0.89
CA ARG A 66 -18.94 15.34 1.77
C ARG A 66 -19.61 14.17 1.04
N GLY A 67 -19.03 12.98 1.16
CA GLY A 67 -19.48 11.76 0.49
C GLY A 67 -18.88 11.55 -0.90
N ARG A 68 -18.17 12.54 -1.47
CA ARG A 68 -17.45 12.36 -2.74
C ARG A 68 -16.45 11.22 -2.62
N LEU A 69 -16.49 10.31 -3.58
CA LEU A 69 -15.49 9.26 -3.75
C LEU A 69 -14.36 9.77 -4.65
N VAL A 70 -13.13 9.57 -4.22
CA VAL A 70 -11.91 9.95 -4.94
C VAL A 70 -11.01 8.74 -5.01
N LYS A 71 -10.56 8.42 -6.22
CA LYS A 71 -9.55 7.39 -6.44
C LYS A 71 -8.18 7.95 -6.00
N PRO A 72 -7.47 7.35 -5.05
CA PRO A 72 -6.22 7.91 -4.52
C PRO A 72 -5.01 7.59 -5.42
N ASP A 73 -5.08 7.96 -6.70
CA ASP A 73 -4.00 7.72 -7.66
C ASP A 73 -3.04 8.92 -7.73
N PRO A 74 -1.80 8.82 -7.24
CA PRO A 74 -0.81 9.89 -7.30
C PRO A 74 -0.29 10.20 -8.71
N THR A 75 -0.62 9.41 -9.74
CA THR A 75 -0.27 9.72 -11.15
C THR A 75 -1.36 10.52 -11.86
N ASN A 76 -2.57 10.48 -11.32
CA ASN A 76 -3.72 11.19 -11.88
C ASN A 76 -3.79 12.61 -11.33
N LYS A 77 -3.56 13.61 -12.19
CA LYS A 77 -3.55 15.04 -11.80
C LYS A 77 -4.81 15.48 -11.07
N THR A 78 -6.00 15.04 -11.52
CA THR A 78 -7.27 15.40 -10.89
C THR A 78 -7.38 14.85 -9.47
N SER A 79 -6.97 13.59 -9.28
CA SER A 79 -6.97 12.93 -7.98
C SER A 79 -5.99 13.60 -7.02
N VAL A 80 -4.78 13.88 -7.50
CA VAL A 80 -3.76 14.63 -6.75
C VAL A 80 -4.27 16.00 -6.33
N ASN A 81 -4.88 16.76 -7.25
CA ASN A 81 -5.38 18.09 -6.93
C ASN A 81 -6.45 18.06 -5.83
N ILE A 82 -7.42 17.14 -5.91
CA ILE A 82 -8.48 17.02 -4.90
C ILE A 82 -7.92 16.61 -3.54
N ILE A 83 -7.04 15.62 -3.50
CA ILE A 83 -6.49 15.12 -2.23
C ILE A 83 -5.56 16.16 -1.62
N CYS A 84 -4.63 16.70 -2.41
CA CYS A 84 -3.64 17.65 -1.92
C CYS A 84 -4.20 19.03 -1.62
N GLU A 85 -5.36 19.42 -2.14
CA GLU A 85 -6.07 20.62 -1.67
C GLU A 85 -6.51 20.49 -0.20
N SER A 86 -6.68 19.27 0.32
CA SER A 86 -6.95 19.04 1.75
C SER A 86 -5.71 18.96 2.64
N LEU A 87 -4.52 19.05 2.04
CA LEU A 87 -3.21 18.88 2.66
C LEU A 87 -2.36 20.14 2.45
N ASN A 88 -1.37 20.38 3.30
CA ASN A 88 -0.30 21.33 2.97
C ASN A 88 0.74 20.68 2.02
N SER A 89 1.71 21.47 1.52
CA SER A 89 2.70 20.98 0.56
C SER A 89 3.51 19.78 1.10
N ASP A 90 4.00 19.87 2.35
CA ASP A 90 4.75 18.77 3.00
C ASP A 90 3.89 17.51 3.15
N GLU A 91 2.64 17.67 3.61
CA GLU A 91 1.70 16.57 3.74
C GLU A 91 1.41 15.91 2.38
N CYS A 92 1.19 16.70 1.32
CA CYS A 92 0.98 16.20 -0.03
C CYS A 92 2.19 15.42 -0.56
N ASP A 93 3.41 15.90 -0.32
CA ASP A 93 4.63 15.22 -0.76
C ASP A 93 4.86 13.92 0.03
N ARG A 94 4.63 13.93 1.34
CA ARG A 94 4.72 12.72 2.17
C ARG A 94 3.68 11.67 1.80
N TRP A 95 2.46 12.08 1.43
CA TRP A 95 1.45 11.17 0.89
C TRP A 95 1.95 10.46 -0.39
N LYS A 96 2.48 11.23 -1.35
CA LYS A 96 3.05 10.67 -2.59
C LYS A 96 4.22 9.74 -2.33
N MET A 97 5.09 10.09 -1.38
CA MET A 97 6.21 9.23 -0.97
C MET A 97 5.72 7.90 -0.35
N CYS A 98 4.69 7.93 0.50
CA CYS A 98 4.10 6.70 1.05
C CYS A 98 3.50 5.82 -0.05
N CYS A 99 2.74 6.43 -0.97
CA CYS A 99 2.24 5.76 -2.16
C CYS A 99 3.35 5.10 -2.99
N GLN A 100 4.45 5.82 -3.23
CA GLN A 100 5.59 5.31 -3.96
C GLN A 100 6.23 4.12 -3.25
N SER A 101 6.46 4.22 -1.93
CA SER A 101 7.03 3.13 -1.13
C SER A 101 6.14 1.87 -1.14
N ALA A 102 4.82 2.03 -1.10
CA ALA A 102 3.90 0.90 -1.25
C ALA A 102 4.01 0.24 -2.64
N ARG A 103 4.09 1.03 -3.71
CA ARG A 103 4.28 0.53 -5.09
C ARG A 103 5.60 -0.20 -5.27
N GLU A 104 6.67 0.31 -4.68
CA GLU A 104 7.98 -0.37 -4.65
C GLU A 104 7.86 -1.71 -3.91
N CYS A 105 7.13 -1.77 -2.80
CA CYS A 105 6.86 -3.03 -2.11
C CYS A 105 6.14 -4.06 -2.99
N CYS A 106 5.13 -3.64 -3.75
CA CYS A 106 4.42 -4.53 -4.68
C CYS A 106 5.35 -5.06 -5.79
N ARG A 107 6.22 -4.20 -6.33
CA ARG A 107 7.24 -4.63 -7.30
C ARG A 107 8.19 -5.66 -6.68
N ASP A 108 8.62 -5.45 -5.44
CA ASP A 108 9.50 -6.37 -4.73
C ASP A 108 8.82 -7.72 -4.47
N GLN A 109 7.54 -7.73 -4.10
CA GLN A 109 6.75 -8.96 -3.89
C GLN A 109 6.56 -9.77 -5.19
N ILE A 110 6.38 -9.09 -6.33
CA ILE A 110 6.27 -9.75 -7.64
C ILE A 110 7.62 -10.32 -8.07
N ALA A 111 8.70 -9.57 -7.85
CA ALA A 111 10.05 -10.02 -8.17
C ALA A 111 10.53 -11.16 -7.26
N HIS A 112 10.01 -11.24 -6.03
CA HIS A 112 10.37 -12.26 -5.05
C HIS A 112 9.09 -12.92 -4.49
N PRO A 113 8.50 -13.87 -5.23
CA PRO A 113 7.35 -14.63 -4.75
C PRO A 113 7.65 -15.38 -3.45
N PRO A 114 6.62 -15.70 -2.63
CA PRO A 114 6.82 -16.29 -1.32
C PRO A 114 7.65 -17.58 -1.32
N VAL A 115 8.56 -17.69 -0.35
CA VAL A 115 9.45 -18.85 -0.18
C VAL A 115 8.84 -19.82 0.83
N THR A 116 8.08 -20.82 0.34
CA THR A 116 7.62 -22.02 1.07
C THR A 116 6.48 -21.87 2.11
N ASN A 117 5.90 -23.00 2.52
CA ASN A 117 4.73 -23.09 3.42
C ASN A 117 5.04 -22.80 4.91
N SER A 118 6.30 -22.61 5.30
CA SER A 118 6.70 -22.46 6.72
C SER A 118 7.14 -21.05 7.10
N THR A 119 6.97 -20.07 6.22
CA THR A 119 7.32 -18.66 6.48
C THR A 119 6.09 -17.77 6.55
N CYS A 120 6.14 -16.71 7.35
CA CYS A 120 5.18 -15.61 7.23
C CYS A 120 5.47 -14.84 5.95
N ALA A 121 4.50 -14.78 5.03
CA ALA A 121 4.65 -14.10 3.76
C ALA A 121 4.84 -12.58 3.95
N GLY A 122 5.74 -12.00 3.16
CA GLY A 122 6.01 -10.57 3.13
C GLY A 122 4.78 -9.76 2.73
N THR A 123 4.63 -8.56 3.28
CA THR A 123 3.42 -7.74 3.13
C THR A 123 3.74 -6.26 3.32
N TRP A 124 2.85 -5.40 2.81
CA TRP A 124 2.85 -3.97 3.15
C TRP A 124 1.97 -3.72 4.38
N ASP A 125 2.53 -3.07 5.40
CA ASP A 125 1.82 -2.78 6.64
C ASP A 125 1.29 -1.33 6.76
N GLY A 126 1.44 -0.53 5.70
CA GLY A 126 1.13 0.91 5.73
C GLY A 126 2.34 1.81 5.97
N TYR A 127 3.47 1.26 6.40
CA TYR A 127 4.69 1.99 6.71
C TYR A 127 5.96 1.39 6.10
N GLY A 128 6.01 0.07 5.92
CA GLY A 128 7.17 -0.64 5.44
C GLY A 128 6.80 -1.89 4.64
N CYS A 129 7.73 -2.28 3.77
CA CYS A 129 7.65 -3.52 3.03
C CYS A 129 8.35 -4.63 3.81
N TRP A 130 7.57 -5.52 4.40
CA TRP A 130 8.09 -6.68 5.11
C TRP A 130 8.36 -7.80 4.13
N ARG A 131 9.53 -8.43 4.24
CA ARG A 131 9.86 -9.65 3.50
C ARG A 131 9.38 -10.88 4.25
N ASP A 132 9.42 -12.01 3.56
CA ASP A 132 9.18 -13.30 4.16
C ASP A 132 10.08 -13.51 5.38
N ALA A 133 9.51 -14.08 6.42
CA ALA A 133 10.17 -14.25 7.71
C ALA A 133 9.88 -15.63 8.29
N ASN A 134 10.88 -16.22 8.94
CA ASN A 134 10.65 -17.43 9.72
C ASN A 134 9.82 -17.10 10.98
N PRO A 135 8.98 -18.02 11.45
CA PRO A 135 8.36 -17.92 12.78
C PRO A 135 9.42 -17.76 13.87
N ASP A 136 9.03 -17.10 14.97
CA ASP A 136 9.90 -16.80 16.13
C ASP A 136 11.12 -15.92 15.80
N THR A 137 11.04 -15.11 14.74
CA THR A 137 12.09 -14.13 14.41
C THR A 137 11.62 -12.71 14.61
N GLU A 138 12.58 -11.80 14.72
CA GLU A 138 12.34 -10.36 14.70
C GLU A 138 13.01 -9.75 13.49
N ASN A 139 12.23 -9.01 12.70
CA ASN A 139 12.72 -8.30 11.53
C ASN A 139 12.69 -6.81 11.79
N TYR A 140 13.65 -6.09 11.21
CA TYR A 140 13.82 -4.66 11.39
C TYR A 140 13.84 -3.94 10.04
N LEU A 141 13.16 -2.80 9.98
CA LEU A 141 13.21 -1.87 8.85
C LEU A 141 13.56 -0.47 9.37
N SER A 142 14.31 0.29 8.56
CA SER A 142 14.52 1.72 8.84
C SER A 142 13.18 2.46 8.85
N CYS A 143 13.08 3.49 9.69
CA CYS A 143 11.91 4.37 9.66
C CYS A 143 11.79 5.05 8.28
N PRO A 144 10.61 5.00 7.64
CA PRO A 144 10.41 5.57 6.32
C PRO A 144 10.46 7.10 6.36
N ASN A 145 10.90 7.70 5.27
CA ASN A 145 11.12 9.15 5.19
C ASN A 145 9.83 9.97 5.11
N PHE A 146 8.70 9.35 4.81
CA PHE A 146 7.40 10.04 4.71
C PHE A 146 6.72 10.29 6.06
N LEU A 147 7.35 9.95 7.19
CA LEU A 147 6.86 10.32 8.52
C LEU A 147 7.39 11.69 8.95
N GLN A 148 6.54 12.47 9.62
CA GLN A 148 6.83 13.86 10.02
C GLN A 148 8.08 13.98 10.90
N HIS A 149 8.24 13.02 11.80
CA HIS A 149 9.32 12.96 12.77
C HIS A 149 10.16 11.71 12.57
N THR A 150 10.55 11.45 11.32
CA THR A 150 11.42 10.32 11.00
C THR A 150 12.86 10.61 11.39
N ASN A 151 13.53 9.59 11.93
CA ASN A 151 14.98 9.54 11.95
C ASN A 151 15.38 8.23 11.25
N PRO A 152 15.99 8.29 10.05
CA PRO A 152 16.32 7.09 9.27
C PRO A 152 17.32 6.15 9.96
N THR A 153 18.03 6.64 10.99
CA THR A 153 18.94 5.82 11.81
C THR A 153 18.22 5.05 12.92
N LYS A 154 16.92 5.28 13.12
CA LYS A 154 16.06 4.47 13.99
C LYS A 154 15.37 3.38 13.18
N PHE A 155 15.18 2.24 13.84
CA PHE A 155 14.56 1.06 13.25
C PHE A 155 13.22 0.76 13.91
N ARG A 156 12.29 0.19 13.13
CA ARG A 156 11.08 -0.45 13.62
C ARG A 156 11.22 -1.95 13.50
N GLY A 157 10.95 -2.65 14.60
CA GLY A 157 10.93 -4.09 14.68
C GLY A 157 9.50 -4.64 14.58
N ILE A 158 9.33 -5.79 13.94
CA ILE A 158 8.15 -6.64 14.07
C ILE A 158 8.61 -8.02 14.56
N LYS A 159 7.98 -8.49 15.64
CA LYS A 159 8.14 -9.86 16.13
C LYS A 159 7.13 -10.77 15.45
N ILE A 160 7.62 -11.86 14.88
CA ILE A 160 6.82 -12.89 14.22
C ILE A 160 6.54 -14.01 15.24
N PRO A 161 5.29 -14.19 15.71
CA PRO A 161 4.98 -15.21 16.70
C PRO A 161 5.07 -16.63 16.11
N LEU A 162 5.29 -17.63 16.98
CA LEU A 162 4.98 -19.02 16.66
C LEU A 162 3.45 -19.18 16.58
N VAL A 163 2.99 -19.87 15.53
CA VAL A 163 1.57 -20.21 15.33
C VAL A 163 1.28 -21.59 15.89
#